data_AF-A0A967WTH2-F1
#
_entry.id   AF-A0A967WTH2-F1
#
_cell.length_a   1.000
_cell.length_b   1.000
_cell.length_c   1.000
_cell.angle_alpha   90.00
_cell.angle_beta   90.00
_cell.angle_gamma   90.00
#
_symmetry.space_group_name_H-M   'P 1'
#
loop_
_entity.id
_entity.type
_entity.pdbx_description
1 polymer ?
#
loop_
_entity_poly.entity_id
_entity_poly.type
_entity_poly.pdbx_seq_one_letter_code
_entity_poly.pdbx_strand_id
1 'polypeptide(L)'
;TVDGCTLGTNLSRRGAGLYNAGRLWVVNSTFYDNAGEEYGGGLYNTDSASIKFTTIYSNSVSNTLGISGLVGAGIYNGSGETFVRNSIVSENVSGGTTPDNCAAGSGEVISFGGTRGG
;
A
#
# COMPACT_ATOMS: atom_id res chain seq x y z
N THR A 1 -2.87 15.72 -0.57
CA THR A 1 -1.76 15.58 0.40
C THR A 1 -2.29 14.97 1.67
N VAL A 2 -1.52 14.08 2.29
CA VAL A 2 -1.80 13.44 3.58
C VAL A 2 -0.57 13.72 4.45
N ASP A 3 -0.75 14.44 5.56
CA ASP A 3 0.34 14.87 6.44
C ASP A 3 -0.08 14.70 7.89
N GLY A 4 0.73 14.00 8.69
CA GLY A 4 0.43 13.75 10.10
C GLY A 4 -0.83 12.91 10.35
N CYS A 5 -1.26 12.11 9.37
CA CYS A 5 -2.53 11.39 9.44
C CYS A 5 -2.34 9.94 9.86
N THR A 6 -3.36 9.40 10.54
CA THR A 6 -3.46 7.97 10.83
C THR A 6 -4.72 7.41 10.18
N LEU A 7 -4.54 6.49 9.25
CA LEU A 7 -5.60 5.83 8.48
C LEU A 7 -5.55 4.35 8.80
N GLY A 8 -6.56 3.83 9.51
CA GLY A 8 -6.56 2.42 9.86
C GLY A 8 -7.93 1.82 10.07
N THR A 9 -7.98 0.49 10.12
CA THR A 9 -9.20 -0.31 10.34
C THR A 9 -10.30 -0.05 9.31
N ASN A 10 -9.92 0.34 8.08
CA ASN A 10 -10.86 0.59 7.00
C ASN A 10 -11.04 -0.66 6.14
N LEU A 11 -12.24 -0.81 5.57
CA LEU A 11 -12.59 -1.85 4.61
C LEU A 11 -13.06 -1.21 3.31
N SER A 12 -12.45 -1.58 2.20
CA SER A 12 -12.84 -1.12 0.86
C SER A 12 -12.46 -2.15 -0.19
N ARG A 13 -13.11 -2.09 -1.36
CA ARG A 13 -12.67 -2.90 -2.50
C ARG A 13 -11.27 -2.52 -2.97
N ARG A 14 -10.89 -1.24 -2.88
CA ARG A 14 -9.68 -0.69 -3.50
C ARG A 14 -9.09 0.42 -2.63
N GLY A 15 -7.82 0.30 -2.25
CA GLY A 15 -7.13 1.34 -1.48
C GLY A 15 -7.81 1.58 -0.14
N ALA A 16 -7.90 0.55 0.71
CA ALA A 16 -8.72 0.64 1.93
C ALA A 16 -8.27 1.72 2.90
N GLY A 17 -6.95 1.91 3.06
CA GLY A 17 -6.44 3.11 3.73
C GLY A 17 -6.55 4.36 2.86
N LEU A 18 -6.11 4.28 1.60
CA LEU A 18 -6.19 5.38 0.65
C LEU A 18 -6.17 4.91 -0.81
N TYR A 19 -7.08 5.45 -1.61
CA TYR A 19 -7.05 5.37 -3.07
C TYR A 19 -6.58 6.70 -3.67
N ASN A 20 -5.60 6.63 -4.58
CA ASN A 20 -5.07 7.80 -5.27
C ASN A 20 -5.13 7.64 -6.79
N ALA A 21 -5.82 8.57 -7.44
CA ALA A 21 -5.92 8.69 -8.90
C ALA A 21 -5.36 10.01 -9.45
N GLY A 22 -4.57 10.73 -8.66
CA GLY A 22 -3.87 11.94 -9.08
C GLY A 22 -2.51 12.06 -8.42
N ARG A 23 -2.00 13.28 -8.22
CA ARG A 23 -0.71 13.46 -7.55
C ARG A 23 -0.87 13.44 -6.03
N LEU A 24 -0.18 12.52 -5.37
CA LEU A 24 -0.22 12.33 -3.93
C LEU A 24 1.13 12.57 -3.27
N TRP A 25 1.09 13.31 -2.16
CA TRP A 25 2.17 13.39 -1.18
C TRP A 25 1.66 12.85 0.15
N VAL A 26 2.40 11.91 0.72
CA VAL A 26 2.16 11.33 2.05
C VAL A 26 3.40 11.56 2.90
N VAL A 27 3.23 12.24 4.03
CA VAL A 27 4.33 12.58 4.94
C VAL A 27 3.90 12.32 6.38
N ASN A 28 4.81 11.83 7.22
CA ASN A 28 4.61 11.68 8.68
C ASN A 28 3.30 10.96 9.04
N SER A 29 2.89 9.97 8.26
CA SER A 29 1.58 9.35 8.38
C SER A 29 1.69 7.87 8.73
N THR A 30 0.57 7.26 9.11
CA THR A 30 0.49 5.84 9.44
C THR A 30 -0.72 5.21 8.78
N PHE A 31 -0.52 4.07 8.12
CA PHE A 31 -1.56 3.28 7.46
C PHE A 31 -1.54 1.88 8.08
N TYR A 32 -2.58 1.50 8.82
CA TYR A 32 -2.55 0.24 9.57
C TYR A 32 -3.86 -0.53 9.56
N ASP A 33 -3.77 -1.85 9.52
CA ASP A 33 -4.93 -2.74 9.63
C ASP A 33 -6.08 -2.39 8.66
N ASN A 34 -5.73 -1.88 7.47
CA ASN A 34 -6.70 -1.63 6.42
C ASN A 34 -6.84 -2.89 5.54
N ALA A 35 -8.08 -3.24 5.21
CA ALA A 35 -8.41 -4.45 4.46
C ALA A 35 -8.99 -4.10 3.09
N GLY A 36 -8.25 -4.44 2.03
CA GLY A 36 -8.69 -4.37 0.64
C GLY A 36 -9.34 -5.68 0.17
N GLU A 37 -10.34 -5.61 -0.70
CA GLU A 37 -10.86 -6.84 -1.37
C GLU A 37 -10.08 -7.16 -2.64
N GLU A 38 -9.66 -6.15 -3.41
CA GLU A 38 -9.01 -6.33 -4.72
C GLU A 38 -7.54 -5.88 -4.72
N TYR A 39 -7.26 -4.63 -4.32
CA TYR A 39 -5.94 -4.02 -4.49
C TYR A 39 -5.60 -3.05 -3.36
N GLY A 40 -4.35 -3.05 -2.91
CA GLY A 40 -3.82 -2.04 -2.00
C GLY A 40 -4.58 -1.96 -0.68
N GLY A 41 -4.27 -2.84 0.27
CA GLY A 41 -4.86 -2.78 1.61
C GLY A 41 -4.56 -1.44 2.28
N GLY A 42 -3.28 -1.06 2.34
CA GLY A 42 -2.87 0.25 2.86
C GLY A 42 -3.12 1.37 1.85
N LEU A 43 -2.53 1.26 0.66
CA LEU A 43 -2.57 2.30 -0.36
C LEU A 43 -2.68 1.70 -1.75
N TYR A 44 -3.62 2.20 -2.55
CA TYR A 44 -3.69 1.93 -3.97
C TYR A 44 -3.43 3.22 -4.75
N ASN A 45 -2.34 3.24 -5.50
CA ASN A 45 -1.96 4.33 -6.39
C ASN A 45 -2.16 3.95 -7.87
N THR A 46 -2.82 4.80 -8.64
CA THR A 46 -2.91 4.67 -10.12
C THR A 46 -2.24 5.81 -10.88
N ASP A 47 -1.64 6.78 -10.19
CA ASP A 47 -0.86 7.86 -10.78
C ASP A 47 0.44 8.03 -9.96
N SER A 48 0.77 9.22 -9.48
CA SER A 48 2.08 9.50 -8.88
C SER A 48 1.97 9.67 -7.37
N ALA A 49 2.77 8.93 -6.61
CA ALA A 49 2.82 9.02 -5.16
C ALA A 49 4.25 9.22 -4.63
N SER A 50 4.41 10.14 -3.70
CA SER A 50 5.64 10.30 -2.90
C SER A 50 5.32 10.10 -1.43
N ILE A 51 5.92 9.07 -0.84
CA ILE A 51 5.69 8.63 0.54
C ILE A 51 7.00 8.82 1.32
N LYS A 52 6.93 9.59 2.40
CA LYS A 52 8.09 9.90 3.25
C LYS A 52 7.75 9.81 4.73
N PHE A 53 8.66 9.31 5.56
CA PHE A 53 8.49 9.28 7.03
C PHE A 53 7.16 8.62 7.45
N THR A 54 6.72 7.61 6.72
CA THR A 54 5.42 6.99 6.88
C THR A 54 5.57 5.52 7.26
N THR A 55 4.68 5.00 8.09
CA THR A 55 4.62 3.58 8.44
C THR A 55 3.36 2.95 7.86
N ILE A 56 3.51 1.90 7.06
CA ILE A 56 2.42 1.15 6.43
C ILE A 56 2.54 -0.31 6.84
N TYR A 57 1.66 -0.76 7.74
CA TYR A 57 1.81 -2.09 8.35
C TYR A 57 0.49 -2.80 8.64
N SER A 58 0.54 -4.14 8.71
CA SER A 58 -0.62 -4.99 9.00
C SER A 58 -1.82 -4.77 8.06
N ASN A 59 -1.62 -4.17 6.90
CA ASN A 59 -2.69 -4.03 5.93
C ASN A 59 -2.84 -5.34 5.14
N SER A 60 -4.06 -5.65 4.72
CA SER A 60 -4.36 -6.91 4.06
C SER A 60 -5.13 -6.73 2.77
N VAL A 61 -4.98 -7.69 1.85
CA VAL A 61 -5.90 -7.85 0.72
C VAL A 61 -6.42 -9.28 0.72
N SER A 62 -7.73 -9.45 0.63
CA SER A 62 -8.38 -10.76 0.64
C SER A 62 -8.37 -11.45 -0.74
N ASN A 63 -8.18 -10.70 -1.82
CA ASN A 63 -8.12 -11.19 -3.21
C ASN A 63 -9.32 -12.09 -3.56
N THR A 64 -10.52 -11.63 -3.24
CA THR A 64 -11.77 -12.39 -3.38
C THR A 64 -12.15 -12.70 -4.84
N LEU A 65 -11.47 -12.07 -5.80
CA LEU A 65 -11.71 -12.23 -7.24
C LEU A 65 -10.77 -13.25 -7.90
N GLY A 66 -9.89 -13.92 -7.14
CA GLY A 66 -8.97 -14.92 -7.68
C GLY A 66 -7.98 -14.36 -8.70
N ILE A 67 -7.63 -13.07 -8.53
CA ILE A 67 -6.71 -12.39 -9.43
C ILE A 67 -5.31 -12.99 -9.20
N SER A 68 -4.75 -13.66 -10.19
CA SER A 68 -3.38 -14.18 -10.10
C SER A 68 -2.38 -13.05 -10.19
N GLY A 69 -1.69 -12.76 -9.09
CA GLY A 69 -0.62 -11.75 -9.01
C GLY A 69 -0.45 -11.18 -7.61
N LEU A 70 0.68 -10.52 -7.38
CA LEU A 70 0.88 -9.72 -6.17
C LEU A 70 0.02 -8.45 -6.31
N VAL A 71 -0.86 -8.23 -5.33
CA VAL A 71 -1.80 -7.12 -5.29
C VAL A 71 -1.37 -6.05 -4.29
N GLY A 72 -0.20 -6.21 -3.66
CA GLY A 72 0.44 -5.20 -2.85
C GLY A 72 -0.41 -4.84 -1.65
N ALA A 73 -0.45 -5.70 -0.64
CA ALA A 73 -1.32 -5.49 0.51
C ALA A 73 -0.98 -4.22 1.30
N GLY A 74 0.31 -3.83 1.35
CA GLY A 74 0.70 -2.52 1.88
C GLY A 74 0.47 -1.42 0.85
N ILE A 75 1.18 -1.53 -0.28
CA ILE A 75 1.09 -0.59 -1.40
C ILE A 75 0.87 -1.37 -2.70
N TYR A 76 -0.21 -1.05 -3.40
CA TYR A 76 -0.38 -1.43 -4.79
C TYR A 76 -0.15 -0.21 -5.69
N ASN A 77 0.77 -0.33 -6.63
CA ASN A 77 1.03 0.69 -7.64
C ASN A 77 0.57 0.20 -9.02
N GLY A 78 -0.60 0.66 -9.47
CA GLY A 78 -1.25 0.22 -10.69
C GLY A 78 -0.49 0.66 -11.95
N SER A 79 -0.50 1.97 -12.24
CA SER A 79 -0.05 2.52 -13.53
C SER A 79 0.92 3.69 -13.47
N GLY A 80 1.17 4.30 -12.32
CA GLY A 80 2.14 5.40 -12.20
C GLY A 80 3.35 5.03 -11.34
N GLU A 81 4.00 6.00 -10.71
CA GLU A 81 5.23 5.79 -9.93
C GLU A 81 4.98 6.03 -8.45
N THR A 82 5.48 5.14 -7.59
CA THR A 82 5.45 5.31 -6.14
C THR A 82 6.87 5.34 -5.58
N PHE A 83 7.26 6.48 -5.02
CA PHE A 83 8.54 6.63 -4.34
C PHE A 83 8.35 6.52 -2.83
N VAL A 84 9.03 5.56 -2.19
CA VAL A 84 8.95 5.33 -0.74
C VAL A 84 10.33 5.60 -0.12
N ARG A 85 10.43 6.64 0.72
CA ARG A 85 11.71 7.05 1.34
C ARG A 85 11.55 7.18 2.84
N ASN A 86 12.56 6.76 3.59
CA ASN A 86 12.59 6.89 5.07
C ASN A 86 11.28 6.41 5.72
N SER A 87 10.72 5.33 5.20
CA SER A 87 9.39 4.83 5.54
C SER A 87 9.48 3.33 5.79
N ILE A 88 8.53 2.80 6.53
CA ILE A 88 8.44 1.37 6.85
C ILE A 88 7.23 0.82 6.12
N VAL A 89 7.42 -0.26 5.35
CA VAL A 89 6.33 -1.05 4.78
C VAL A 89 6.57 -2.51 5.17
N SER A 90 5.78 -3.03 6.10
CA SER A 90 6.03 -4.33 6.74
C SER A 90 4.75 -5.03 7.17
N GLU A 91 4.78 -6.35 7.32
CA GLU A 91 3.66 -7.14 7.86
C GLU A 91 2.33 -6.98 7.09
N ASN A 92 2.38 -6.53 5.84
CA ASN A 92 1.19 -6.49 5.00
C ASN A 92 1.04 -7.81 4.27
N VAL A 93 -0.19 -8.33 4.16
CA VAL A 93 -0.45 -9.69 3.67
C VAL A 93 -1.51 -9.75 2.58
N SER A 94 -1.22 -10.47 1.51
CA SER A 94 -2.19 -10.83 0.47
C SER A 94 -2.76 -12.24 0.74
N GLY A 95 -4.02 -12.49 0.39
CA GLY A 95 -4.68 -13.77 0.60
C GLY A 95 -4.65 -14.26 2.06
N GLY A 96 -4.56 -13.33 3.02
CA GLY A 96 -4.52 -13.60 4.46
C GLY A 96 -3.21 -14.24 5.00
N THR A 97 -2.26 -14.62 4.15
CA THR A 97 -1.06 -15.37 4.61
C THR A 97 0.23 -15.12 3.83
N THR A 98 0.18 -14.51 2.64
CA THR A 98 1.40 -14.26 1.86
C THR A 98 1.92 -12.85 2.16
N PRO A 99 3.16 -12.70 2.68
CA PRO A 99 3.75 -11.38 2.85
C PRO A 99 3.79 -10.63 1.50
N ASP A 100 3.11 -9.50 1.43
CA ASP A 100 2.98 -8.70 0.22
C ASP A 100 2.96 -7.22 0.58
N ASN A 101 4.15 -6.68 0.84
CA ASN A 101 4.30 -5.28 1.25
C ASN A 101 4.03 -4.32 0.10
N CYS A 102 4.61 -4.58 -1.07
CA CYS A 102 4.53 -3.70 -2.22
C CYS A 102 4.40 -4.54 -3.49
N ALA A 103 3.44 -4.20 -4.35
CA ALA A 103 3.37 -4.77 -5.68
C ALA A 103 3.17 -3.69 -6.74
N ALA A 104 3.71 -3.99 -7.92
CA ALA A 104 3.57 -3.18 -9.10
C ALA A 104 2.68 -3.91 -10.12
N GLY A 105 1.67 -3.22 -10.64
CA GLY A 105 0.99 -3.61 -11.88
C GLY A 105 1.91 -3.33 -13.08
N SER A 106 2.17 -2.05 -13.35
CA SER A 106 3.11 -1.58 -14.39
C SER A 106 4.08 -0.48 -13.93
N GLY A 107 4.07 -0.09 -12.65
CA GLY A 107 4.93 0.95 -12.08
C GLY A 107 6.11 0.39 -11.28
N GLU A 108 6.94 1.25 -10.68
CA GLU A 108 8.02 0.83 -9.77
C GLU A 108 7.71 1.29 -8.33
N VAL A 109 8.00 0.45 -7.33
CA VAL A 109 8.00 0.85 -5.92
C VAL A 109 9.44 0.85 -5.43
N ILE A 110 10.04 2.04 -5.35
CA ILE A 110 11.42 2.17 -4.89
C ILE A 110 11.38 2.48 -3.39
N SER A 111 11.62 1.46 -2.56
CA SER A 111 11.71 1.59 -1.10
C SER A 111 13.17 1.63 -0.64
N PHE A 112 13.57 2.72 0.02
CA PHE A 112 14.88 2.84 0.68
C PHE A 112 14.83 2.53 2.18
N GLY A 113 13.75 1.88 2.64
CA GLY A 113 13.55 1.40 4.00
C GLY A 113 13.27 -0.10 4.02
N GLY A 114 13.71 -0.79 5.07
CA GLY A 114 13.72 -2.25 5.16
C GLY A 114 12.35 -2.87 4.90
N THR A 115 12.17 -3.46 3.72
CA THR A 115 11.11 -4.42 3.46
C THR A 115 11.53 -5.74 4.12
N ARG A 116 11.26 -5.90 5.41
CA ARG A 116 11.38 -7.22 6.06
C ARG A 116 10.21 -8.07 5.58
N GLY A 117 10.41 -8.80 4.50
CA GLY A 117 9.69 -10.04 4.19
C GLY A 117 10.58 -11.21 4.63
N GLY A 118 9.99 -12.18 5.32
CA GLY A 118 10.64 -13.45 5.63
C GLY A 118 10.83 -14.33 4.41
#